data_AF-A0A974SI66-F1
#
_entry.id   AF-A0A974SI66-F1
#
_cell.length_a   1.000
_cell.length_b   1.000
_cell.length_c   1.000
_cell.angle_alpha   90.00
_cell.angle_beta   90.00
_cell.angle_gamma   90.00
#
_symmetry.space_group_name_H-M   'P 1'
#
loop_
_entity.id
_entity.type
_entity.pdbx_description
1 polymer ?
#
loop_
_entity_poly.entity_id
_entity_poly.type
_entity_poly.pdbx_seq_one_letter_code
_entity_poly.pdbx_strand_id
1 'polypeptide(L)'
;MSAEAAFVNFIRPMMVAFKDPPSGDPEAFFQALSEDLASFSQYQLEAGARHIRRERTTRTFPTVAECIAACARWPAVEPVRTEVPAAVGSADVDDVASWHRKRQAFAMMRQSYDLSRQASKEGWLGQLFDYAMERGMLPPPEASGRLCAQAEGVRSQLAAVQGGLGLSLIEAYRTRYKSIQDGVFSDERAA
;
A
#
# COMPACT_ATOMS: atom_id res chain seq x y z
N MET A 1 5.06 29.25 2.64
CA MET A 1 5.72 29.05 1.32
C MET A 1 5.44 30.25 0.44
N SER A 2 6.15 30.43 -0.68
CA SER A 2 5.87 31.53 -1.62
C SER A 2 4.55 31.29 -2.35
N ALA A 3 3.78 32.36 -2.63
CA ALA A 3 2.58 32.34 -3.47
C ALA A 3 2.85 31.72 -4.86
N GLU A 4 4.10 31.80 -5.32
CA GLU A 4 4.58 31.16 -6.54
C GLU A 4 4.39 29.63 -6.51
N ALA A 5 4.61 28.99 -5.36
CA ALA A 5 4.45 27.54 -5.23
C ALA A 5 2.97 27.11 -5.30
N ALA A 6 2.05 27.92 -4.76
CA ALA A 6 0.61 27.72 -4.91
C ALA A 6 0.20 27.83 -6.39
N PHE A 7 0.75 28.81 -7.10
CA PHE A 7 0.46 29.00 -8.51
C PHE A 7 0.96 27.84 -9.38
N VAL A 8 2.21 27.42 -9.20
CA VAL A 8 2.85 26.37 -10.01
C VAL A 8 2.25 24.99 -9.71
N ASN A 9 2.07 24.64 -8.44
CA ASN A 9 1.72 23.28 -8.03
C ASN A 9 0.21 23.02 -7.93
N PHE A 10 -0.61 24.06 -7.82
CA PHE A 10 -2.06 23.94 -7.70
C PHE A 10 -2.78 24.64 -8.85
N ILE A 11 -2.64 25.95 -8.98
CA ILE A 11 -3.48 26.78 -9.89
C ILE A 11 -3.26 26.40 -11.35
N ARG A 12 -2.01 26.32 -11.82
CA ARG A 12 -1.69 25.97 -13.21
C ARG A 12 -2.25 24.59 -13.62
N PRO A 13 -2.05 23.50 -12.85
CA PRO A 13 -2.71 22.21 -13.13
C PRO A 13 -4.24 22.27 -13.19
N MET A 14 -4.85 23.13 -12.38
CA MET A 14 -6.30 23.29 -12.33
C MET A 14 -6.82 24.06 -13.55
N MET A 15 -6.13 25.11 -14.01
CA MET A 15 -6.47 25.83 -15.25
C MET A 15 -6.41 24.93 -16.50
N VAL A 16 -5.52 23.94 -16.53
CA VAL A 16 -5.45 22.96 -17.62
C VAL A 16 -6.67 22.01 -17.57
N ALA A 17 -7.13 21.65 -16.38
CA ALA A 17 -8.23 20.72 -16.19
C ALA A 17 -9.62 21.36 -16.33
N PHE A 18 -9.77 22.62 -15.90
CA PHE A 18 -11.03 23.36 -15.86
C PHE A 18 -10.92 24.59 -16.78
N LYS A 19 -11.69 24.58 -17.86
CA LYS A 19 -11.55 25.54 -18.98
C LYS A 19 -12.16 26.91 -18.70
N ASP A 20 -13.14 26.97 -17.79
CA ASP A 20 -13.91 28.17 -17.53
C ASP A 20 -13.44 28.77 -16.20
N PRO A 21 -12.68 29.88 -16.19
CA PRO A 21 -12.38 30.59 -14.96
C PRO A 21 -13.68 31.14 -14.34
N PRO A 22 -13.69 31.41 -13.04
CA PRO A 22 -14.86 32.00 -12.40
C PRO A 22 -15.25 33.32 -13.08
N SER A 23 -16.55 33.49 -13.31
CA SER A 23 -17.11 34.64 -14.01
C SER A 23 -16.83 35.94 -13.26
N GLY A 24 -16.20 36.91 -13.94
CA GLY A 24 -15.89 38.23 -13.38
C GLY A 24 -14.43 38.59 -13.64
N ASP A 25 -13.60 38.48 -12.61
CA ASP A 25 -12.18 38.80 -12.63
C ASP A 25 -11.34 37.57 -12.27
N PRO A 26 -10.86 36.81 -13.29
CA PRO A 26 -10.03 35.64 -13.07
C PRO A 26 -8.73 35.96 -12.33
N GLU A 27 -8.16 37.14 -12.55
CA GLU A 27 -6.87 37.53 -11.99
C GLU A 27 -7.00 37.77 -10.48
N ALA A 28 -7.99 38.57 -10.07
CA ALA A 28 -8.30 38.76 -8.65
C ALA A 28 -8.67 37.44 -7.94
N PHE A 29 -9.40 36.55 -8.64
CA PHE A 29 -9.72 35.24 -8.08
C PHE A 29 -8.47 34.37 -7.85
N PHE A 30 -7.59 34.25 -8.85
CA PHE A 30 -6.39 33.42 -8.73
C PHE A 30 -5.39 34.03 -7.74
N GLN A 31 -5.35 35.36 -7.63
CA GLN A 31 -4.58 36.03 -6.59
C GLN A 31 -5.09 35.65 -5.20
N ALA A 32 -6.38 35.84 -4.91
CA ALA A 32 -6.98 35.47 -3.63
C ALA A 32 -6.78 33.98 -3.30
N LEU A 33 -6.97 33.11 -4.30
CA LEU A 33 -6.72 31.68 -4.15
C LEU A 33 -5.25 31.37 -3.84
N SER A 34 -4.31 32.10 -4.44
CA SER A 34 -2.87 31.90 -4.18
C SER A 34 -2.47 32.32 -2.77
N GLU A 35 -3.08 33.39 -2.25
CA GLU A 35 -2.88 33.90 -0.90
C GLU A 35 -3.42 32.91 0.15
N ASP A 36 -4.65 32.41 -0.05
CA ASP A 36 -5.25 31.41 0.84
C ASP A 36 -4.48 30.08 0.83
N LEU A 37 -3.92 29.69 -0.32
CA LEU A 37 -3.16 28.46 -0.45
C LEU A 37 -1.70 28.55 0.01
N ALA A 38 -1.18 29.75 0.31
CA ALA A 38 0.23 29.97 0.65
C ALA A 38 0.68 29.28 1.96
N SER A 39 -0.28 28.92 2.81
CA SER A 39 -0.07 28.23 4.10
C SER A 39 0.12 26.72 3.96
N PHE A 40 -0.29 26.11 2.85
CA PHE A 40 -0.18 24.67 2.63
C PHE A 40 1.21 24.28 2.15
N SER A 41 1.62 23.03 2.41
CA SER A 41 2.86 22.48 1.87
C SER A 41 2.73 22.12 0.39
N GLN A 42 3.86 22.00 -0.31
CA GLN A 42 3.87 21.57 -1.72
C GLN A 42 3.14 20.23 -1.92
N TYR A 43 3.35 19.27 -1.02
CA TYR A 43 2.67 17.98 -1.05
C TYR A 43 1.14 18.11 -0.95
N GLN A 44 0.65 18.94 -0.02
CA GLN A 44 -0.78 19.19 0.15
C GLN A 44 -1.39 19.83 -1.09
N LEU A 45 -0.68 20.77 -1.72
CA LEU A 45 -1.11 21.41 -2.96
C LEU A 45 -1.21 20.41 -4.11
N GLU A 46 -0.17 19.61 -4.34
CA GLU A 46 -0.18 18.60 -5.41
C GLU A 46 -1.26 17.52 -5.19
N ALA A 47 -1.40 17.05 -3.95
CA ALA A 47 -2.39 16.04 -3.58
C ALA A 47 -3.83 16.59 -3.68
N GLY A 48 -4.05 17.82 -3.22
CA GLY A 48 -5.32 18.54 -3.32
C GLY A 48 -5.74 18.76 -4.77
N ALA A 49 -4.84 19.28 -5.62
CA ALA A 49 -5.13 19.47 -7.05
C ALA A 49 -5.44 18.14 -7.74
N ARG A 50 -4.67 17.08 -7.45
CA ARG A 50 -4.92 15.73 -7.97
C ARG A 50 -6.26 15.18 -7.53
N HIS A 51 -6.66 15.41 -6.29
CA HIS A 51 -7.94 14.97 -5.73
C HIS A 51 -9.12 15.62 -6.46
N ILE A 52 -9.14 16.95 -6.59
CA ILE A 52 -10.24 17.66 -7.26
C ILE A 52 -10.35 17.21 -8.72
N ARG A 53 -9.23 17.08 -9.43
CA ARG A 53 -9.21 16.60 -10.83
C ARG A 53 -9.78 15.20 -11.02
N ARG A 54 -9.71 14.34 -9.99
CA ARG A 54 -10.21 12.97 -10.04
C ARG A 54 -11.67 12.86 -9.66
N GLU A 55 -12.11 13.61 -8.66
CA GLU A 55 -13.47 13.50 -8.12
C GLU A 55 -14.48 14.36 -8.86
N ARG A 56 -14.06 15.53 -9.37
CA ARG A 56 -14.99 16.48 -9.97
C ARG A 56 -15.31 16.07 -11.41
N THR A 57 -16.60 15.92 -11.70
CA THR A 57 -17.12 15.58 -13.04
C THR A 57 -17.53 16.80 -13.86
N THR A 58 -17.72 17.95 -13.21
CA THR A 58 -18.11 19.21 -13.84
C THR A 58 -16.90 19.93 -14.43
N ARG A 59 -17.10 20.70 -15.52
CA ARG A 59 -16.05 21.54 -16.13
C ARG A 59 -15.83 22.89 -15.46
N THR A 60 -16.70 23.26 -14.53
CA THR A 60 -16.63 24.52 -13.77
C THR A 60 -15.47 24.48 -12.79
N PHE A 61 -14.74 25.60 -12.68
CA PHE A 61 -13.66 25.76 -11.72
C PHE A 61 -14.17 25.61 -10.26
N PRO A 62 -13.43 24.93 -9.37
CA PRO A 62 -13.80 24.84 -7.95
C PRO A 62 -13.85 26.19 -7.26
N THR A 63 -14.71 26.31 -6.27
CA THR A 63 -14.70 27.45 -5.36
C THR A 63 -13.43 27.46 -4.50
N VAL A 64 -13.06 28.62 -3.95
CA VAL A 64 -11.92 28.76 -3.04
C VAL A 64 -12.06 27.82 -1.84
N ALA A 65 -13.25 27.74 -1.24
CA ALA A 65 -13.53 26.85 -0.11
C ALA A 65 -13.28 25.37 -0.44
N GLU A 66 -13.67 24.91 -1.63
CA GLU A 66 -13.39 23.54 -2.08
C GLU A 66 -11.90 23.28 -2.29
N CYS A 67 -11.16 24.27 -2.77
CA CYS A 67 -9.71 24.17 -2.96
C CYS A 67 -8.97 24.04 -1.62
N ILE A 68 -9.34 24.88 -0.65
CA ILE A 68 -8.80 24.85 0.71
C ILE A 68 -9.13 23.50 1.37
N ALA A 69 -10.39 23.06 1.29
CA ALA A 69 -10.82 21.78 1.87
C ALA A 69 -10.06 20.58 1.27
N ALA A 70 -9.81 20.60 -0.04
CA ALA A 70 -9.06 19.54 -0.72
C ALA A 70 -7.59 19.49 -0.28
N CYS A 71 -6.94 20.64 -0.04
CA CYS A 71 -5.55 20.69 0.45
C CYS A 71 -5.45 20.29 1.92
N ALA A 72 -6.38 20.76 2.76
CA ALA A 72 -6.42 20.49 4.19
C ALA A 72 -6.65 19.01 4.54
N ARG A 73 -7.19 18.22 3.60
CA ARG A 73 -7.40 16.78 3.78
C ARG A 73 -6.10 15.98 3.88
N TRP A 74 -5.00 16.50 3.36
CA TRP A 74 -3.72 15.79 3.30
C TRP A 74 -2.77 16.24 4.40
N PRO A 75 -1.90 15.35 4.91
CA PRO A 75 -0.90 15.72 5.91
C PRO A 75 0.09 16.75 5.34
N ALA A 76 0.57 17.67 6.18
CA ALA A 76 1.52 18.71 5.77
C ALA A 76 2.88 18.16 5.33
N VAL A 77 3.27 17.01 5.89
CA VAL A 77 4.48 16.30 5.51
C VAL A 77 4.08 15.17 4.56
N GLU A 78 4.77 15.08 3.42
CA GLU A 78 4.62 13.92 2.54
C GLU A 78 4.84 12.66 3.39
N PRO A 79 3.89 11.71 3.42
CA PRO A 79 4.12 10.48 4.12
C PRO A 79 5.40 9.90 3.56
N VAL A 80 6.43 9.82 4.40
CA VAL A 80 7.67 9.13 4.07
C VAL A 80 7.19 7.83 3.49
N ARG A 81 7.38 7.65 2.18
CA ARG A 81 7.20 6.35 1.58
C ARG A 81 8.19 5.51 2.36
N THR A 82 7.68 4.77 3.35
CA THR A 82 8.40 3.65 3.89
C THR A 82 8.50 2.78 2.66
N GLU A 83 9.61 2.95 1.94
CA GLU A 83 10.09 1.99 0.98
C GLU A 83 10.16 0.72 1.83
N VAL A 84 9.08 -0.06 1.79
CA VAL A 84 9.19 -1.49 2.01
C VAL A 84 10.36 -1.84 1.11
N PRO A 85 11.53 -2.26 1.67
CA PRO A 85 12.76 -2.32 0.92
C PRO A 85 12.44 -3.02 -0.38
N ALA A 86 12.47 -2.27 -1.49
CA ALA A 86 12.27 -2.86 -2.78
C ALA A 86 13.42 -3.84 -2.90
N ALA A 87 13.10 -5.14 -2.83
CA ALA A 87 14.07 -6.18 -3.08
C ALA A 87 14.76 -5.78 -4.39
N VAL A 88 16.07 -5.58 -4.30
CA VAL A 88 16.95 -5.08 -5.35
C VAL A 88 16.53 -5.66 -6.71
N GLY A 89 16.12 -4.80 -7.63
CA GLY A 89 15.74 -5.20 -8.98
C GLY A 89 15.47 -3.99 -9.85
N SER A 90 16.45 -3.66 -10.70
CA SER A 90 16.41 -2.63 -11.73
C SER A 90 15.10 -2.63 -12.53
N ALA A 91 14.31 -1.57 -12.39
CA ALA A 91 13.18 -1.30 -13.26
C ALA A 91 13.68 -0.67 -14.56
N ASP A 92 14.02 -1.49 -15.55
CA ASP A 92 13.93 -1.11 -16.95
C ASP A 92 13.92 -2.37 -17.83
N VAL A 93 12.94 -2.45 -18.73
CA VAL A 93 12.67 -3.54 -19.70
C VAL A 93 12.12 -4.88 -19.14
N ASP A 94 12.56 -5.35 -17.96
CA ASP A 94 12.07 -6.63 -17.40
C ASP A 94 10.60 -6.61 -16.95
N ASP A 95 10.04 -5.42 -16.68
CA ASP A 95 8.71 -5.27 -16.07
C ASP A 95 7.58 -5.62 -17.05
N VAL A 96 7.72 -5.28 -18.34
CA VAL A 96 6.68 -5.58 -19.35
C VAL A 96 6.64 -7.07 -19.67
N ALA A 97 7.80 -7.71 -19.86
CA ALA A 97 7.87 -9.16 -20.08
C ALA A 97 7.40 -9.95 -18.84
N SER A 98 7.77 -9.49 -17.65
CA SER A 98 7.25 -10.02 -16.38
C SER A 98 5.74 -9.88 -16.29
N TRP A 99 5.18 -8.71 -16.64
CA TRP A 99 3.74 -8.47 -16.64
C TRP A 99 2.99 -9.40 -17.60
N HIS A 100 3.49 -9.58 -18.83
CA HIS A 100 2.88 -10.49 -19.80
C HIS A 100 2.87 -11.94 -19.30
N ARG A 101 3.98 -12.41 -18.71
CA ARG A 101 4.05 -13.75 -18.10
C ARG A 101 3.06 -13.91 -16.95
N LYS A 102 2.96 -12.91 -16.06
CA LYS A 102 1.99 -12.91 -14.95
C LYS A 102 0.56 -12.98 -15.46
N ARG A 103 0.24 -12.16 -16.47
CA ARG A 103 -1.08 -12.16 -17.09
C ARG A 103 -1.41 -13.50 -17.75
N GLN A 104 -0.44 -14.13 -18.42
CA GLN A 104 -0.61 -15.44 -19.03
C GLN A 104 -0.83 -16.53 -17.97
N ALA A 105 -0.03 -16.55 -16.89
CA ALA A 105 -0.21 -17.47 -15.77
C ALA A 105 -1.61 -17.37 -15.16
N PHE A 106 -2.10 -16.15 -14.90
CA PHE A 106 -3.47 -15.94 -14.43
C PHE A 106 -4.53 -16.42 -15.42
N ALA A 107 -4.32 -16.21 -16.72
CA ALA A 107 -5.25 -16.69 -17.75
C ALA A 107 -5.32 -18.23 -17.76
N MET A 108 -4.19 -18.92 -17.67
CA MET A 108 -4.13 -20.39 -17.58
C MET A 108 -4.84 -20.90 -16.33
N MET A 109 -4.55 -20.32 -15.16
CA MET A 109 -5.19 -20.67 -13.90
C MET A 109 -6.70 -20.44 -13.93
N ARG A 110 -7.16 -19.39 -14.61
CA ARG A 110 -8.60 -19.10 -14.77
C ARG A 110 -9.29 -20.11 -15.70
N GLN A 111 -8.61 -20.59 -16.73
CA GLN A 111 -9.12 -21.64 -17.62
C GLN A 111 -9.26 -22.98 -16.89
N SER A 112 -8.33 -23.29 -15.99
CA SER A 112 -8.38 -24.49 -15.14
C SER A 112 -8.92 -24.18 -13.74
N TYR A 113 -10.18 -23.77 -13.70
CA TYR A 113 -10.86 -23.34 -12.47
C TYR A 113 -10.76 -24.36 -11.33
N ASP A 114 -10.96 -25.66 -11.61
CA ASP A 114 -10.95 -26.70 -10.58
C ASP A 114 -9.59 -26.87 -9.91
N LEU A 115 -8.51 -26.84 -10.69
CA LEU A 115 -7.14 -26.94 -10.19
C LEU A 115 -6.79 -25.72 -9.32
N SER A 116 -7.14 -24.52 -9.79
CA SER A 116 -6.92 -23.28 -9.04
C SER A 116 -7.73 -23.23 -7.75
N ARG A 117 -8.97 -23.75 -7.77
CA ARG A 117 -9.82 -23.85 -6.58
C ARG A 117 -9.26 -24.84 -5.57
N GLN A 118 -8.78 -26.00 -6.03
CA GLN A 118 -8.11 -26.99 -5.17
C GLN A 118 -6.84 -26.41 -4.54
N ALA A 119 -5.98 -25.78 -5.35
CA ALA A 119 -4.76 -25.14 -4.88
C ALA A 119 -5.02 -24.04 -3.85
N SER A 120 -6.09 -23.26 -4.04
CA SER A 120 -6.53 -22.26 -3.06
C SER A 120 -6.99 -22.92 -1.75
N LYS A 121 -7.80 -23.98 -1.83
CA LYS A 121 -8.31 -24.71 -0.66
C LYS A 121 -7.19 -25.36 0.16
N GLU A 122 -6.21 -25.95 -0.52
CA GLU A 122 -5.09 -26.66 0.11
C GLU A 122 -3.93 -25.73 0.47
N GLY A 123 -3.93 -24.49 -0.04
CA GLY A 123 -2.95 -23.46 0.31
C GLY A 123 -1.66 -23.50 -0.50
N TRP A 124 -1.69 -24.07 -1.71
CA TRP A 124 -0.55 -24.13 -2.64
C TRP A 124 -0.74 -23.30 -3.92
N LEU A 125 -1.67 -22.34 -3.89
CA LEU A 125 -1.98 -21.46 -5.03
C LEU A 125 -0.76 -20.64 -5.49
N GLY A 126 0.12 -20.22 -4.58
CA GLY A 126 1.34 -19.50 -4.91
C GLY A 126 2.30 -20.35 -5.74
N GLN A 127 2.55 -21.59 -5.31
CA GLN A 127 3.42 -22.53 -6.01
C GLN A 127 2.85 -22.91 -7.39
N LEU A 128 1.52 -23.00 -7.50
CA LEU A 128 0.86 -23.18 -8.80
C LEU A 128 1.11 -21.99 -9.74
N PHE A 129 1.03 -20.76 -9.21
CA PHE A 129 1.30 -19.55 -9.98
C PHE A 129 2.77 -19.49 -10.42
N ASP A 130 3.71 -19.78 -9.51
CA ASP A 130 5.15 -19.78 -9.80
C ASP A 130 5.51 -20.84 -10.85
N TYR A 131 4.93 -22.04 -10.74
CA TYR A 131 5.10 -23.08 -11.75
C TYR A 131 4.60 -22.62 -13.12
N ALA A 132 3.42 -22.00 -13.18
CA ALA A 132 2.85 -21.48 -14.42
C ALA A 132 3.67 -20.32 -15.01
N MET A 133 4.26 -19.48 -14.16
CA MET A 133 5.15 -18.40 -14.54
C MET A 133 6.46 -18.90 -15.15
N GLU A 134 7.07 -19.92 -14.55
CA GLU A 134 8.36 -20.46 -14.98
C GLU A 134 8.24 -21.34 -16.23
N ARG A 135 7.19 -22.17 -16.28
CA ARG A 135 7.04 -23.19 -17.33
C ARG A 135 6.11 -22.77 -18.46
N GLY A 136 5.33 -21.70 -18.28
CA GLY A 136 4.33 -21.27 -19.27
C GLY A 136 3.21 -22.30 -19.49
N MET A 137 3.01 -23.23 -18.54
CA MET A 137 1.99 -24.26 -18.58
C MET A 137 1.57 -24.68 -17.17
N LEU A 138 0.39 -25.28 -17.06
CA LEU A 138 -0.09 -25.85 -15.80
C LEU A 138 0.62 -27.18 -15.48
N PRO A 139 0.79 -27.51 -14.19
CA PRO A 139 1.43 -28.74 -13.79
C PRO A 139 0.59 -29.97 -14.22
N PRO A 140 1.23 -31.05 -14.71
CA PRO A 140 0.57 -32.35 -14.83
C PRO A 140 0.18 -32.88 -13.44
N PRO A 141 -0.76 -33.84 -13.34
CA PRO A 141 -1.26 -34.35 -12.05
C PRO A 141 -0.16 -34.78 -11.06
N GLU A 142 0.91 -35.42 -11.56
CA GLU A 142 2.05 -35.82 -10.74
C GLU A 142 2.82 -34.63 -10.14
N ALA A 143 2.94 -33.54 -10.90
CA ALA A 143 3.59 -32.32 -10.42
C ALA A 143 2.71 -31.59 -9.41
N SER A 144 1.38 -31.56 -9.60
CA SER A 144 0.44 -30.99 -8.64
C SER A 144 0.55 -31.65 -7.26
N GLY A 145 0.68 -32.98 -7.21
CA GLY A 145 0.90 -33.70 -5.96
C GLY A 145 2.20 -33.28 -5.25
N ARG A 146 3.28 -33.04 -6.00
CA ARG A 146 4.55 -32.53 -5.43
C ARG A 146 4.40 -31.11 -4.90
N LEU A 147 3.71 -30.21 -5.62
CA LEU A 147 3.48 -28.83 -5.18
C LEU A 147 2.65 -28.79 -3.89
N CYS A 148 1.62 -29.64 -3.79
CA CYS A 148 0.82 -29.79 -2.57
C CYS A 148 1.67 -30.26 -1.39
N ALA A 149 2.46 -31.33 -1.56
CA ALA A 149 3.34 -31.84 -0.51
C ALA A 149 4.40 -30.81 -0.06
N GLN A 150 4.94 -30.02 -0.98
CA GLN A 150 5.86 -28.93 -0.65
C GLN A 150 5.18 -27.85 0.20
N ALA A 151 3.96 -27.44 -0.15
CA ALA A 151 3.21 -26.45 0.61
C ALA A 151 2.86 -26.95 2.01
N GLU A 152 2.53 -28.24 2.15
CA GLU A 152 2.29 -28.87 3.46
C GLU A 152 3.56 -28.92 4.32
N GLY A 153 4.72 -29.19 3.72
CA GLY A 153 6.01 -29.13 4.39
C GLY A 153 6.31 -27.73 4.93
N VAL A 154 6.11 -26.69 4.12
CA VAL A 154 6.28 -25.28 4.55
C VAL A 154 5.30 -24.92 5.66
N ARG A 155 4.02 -25.34 5.55
CA ARG A 155 3.03 -25.11 6.61
C ARG A 155 3.42 -25.79 7.91
N SER A 156 3.93 -27.02 7.85
CA SER A 156 4.40 -27.77 9.03
C SER A 156 5.60 -27.09 9.69
N GLN A 157 6.55 -26.58 8.89
CA GLN A 157 7.68 -25.81 9.41
C GLN A 157 7.23 -24.50 10.06
N LEU A 158 6.32 -23.76 9.43
CA LEU A 158 5.74 -22.54 10.01
C LEU A 158 4.99 -22.83 11.31
N ALA A 159 4.21 -23.92 11.36
CA ALA A 159 3.52 -24.34 12.57
C ALA A 159 4.50 -24.72 13.69
N ALA A 160 5.61 -25.39 13.38
CA ALA A 160 6.66 -25.70 14.34
C ALA A 160 7.35 -24.43 14.88
N VAL A 161 7.63 -23.46 14.01
CA VAL A 161 8.21 -22.16 14.40
C VAL A 161 7.24 -21.37 15.27
N GLN A 162 5.95 -21.34 14.92
CA GLN A 162 4.91 -20.66 15.71
C GLN A 162 4.66 -21.37 17.05
N GLY A 163 4.68 -22.69 17.08
CA GLY A 163 4.58 -23.49 18.32
C GLY A 163 5.79 -23.31 19.23
N GLY A 164 7.00 -23.26 18.66
CA GLY A 164 8.25 -23.01 19.40
C GLY A 164 8.35 -21.57 19.94
N LEU A 165 7.99 -20.58 19.14
CA LEU A 165 7.94 -19.18 19.57
C LEU A 165 6.84 -18.95 20.62
N GLY A 166 5.68 -19.59 20.47
CA GLY A 166 4.58 -19.53 21.42
C GLY A 166 4.97 -20.05 22.82
N LEU A 167 5.70 -21.17 22.88
CA LEU A 167 6.21 -21.69 24.15
C LEU A 167 7.29 -20.79 24.75
N SER A 168 8.22 -20.27 23.94
CA SER A 168 9.28 -19.39 24.45
C SER A 168 8.76 -18.05 24.99
N LEU A 169 7.72 -17.48 24.37
CA LEU A 169 7.14 -16.21 24.81
C LEU A 169 6.30 -16.40 26.09
N ILE A 170 5.58 -17.52 26.20
CA ILE A 170 4.82 -17.88 27.40
C ILE A 170 5.78 -18.22 28.56
N GLU A 171 6.88 -18.92 28.30
CA GLU A 171 7.91 -19.18 29.32
C GLU A 171 8.64 -17.91 29.75
N ALA A 172 8.97 -17.01 28.82
CA ALA A 172 9.54 -15.70 29.14
C ALA A 172 8.57 -14.84 29.96
N TYR A 173 7.27 -14.84 29.60
CA TYR A 173 6.24 -14.16 30.40
C TYR A 173 6.08 -14.79 31.78
N ARG A 174 6.06 -16.12 31.88
CA ARG A 174 5.93 -16.84 33.15
C ARG A 174 7.12 -16.59 34.07
N THR A 175 8.33 -16.56 33.52
CA THR A 175 9.56 -16.27 34.27
C THR A 175 9.56 -14.84 34.78
N ARG A 176 9.15 -13.89 33.92
CA ARG A 176 9.06 -12.47 34.30
C ARG A 176 7.97 -12.20 35.33
N TYR A 177 6.82 -12.88 35.24
CA TYR A 177 5.73 -12.72 36.22
C TYR A 177 6.09 -13.34 37.58
N LYS A 178 6.80 -14.48 37.60
CA LYS A 178 7.25 -15.13 38.83
C LYS A 178 8.27 -14.26 39.59
N SER A 179 9.20 -13.62 38.87
CA SER A 179 10.13 -12.65 39.44
C SER A 179 9.45 -11.41 40.05
N ILE A 180 8.31 -10.99 39.51
CA ILE A 180 7.54 -9.85 40.05
C ILE A 180 6.80 -10.28 41.33
N GLN A 181 6.22 -11.49 41.37
CA GLN A 181 5.58 -12.00 42.58
C GLN A 181 6.58 -12.26 43.71
N ASP A 182 7.76 -12.78 43.40
CA ASP A 182 8.80 -13.08 44.40
C ASP A 182 9.53 -11.80 44.88
N GLY A 183 9.57 -10.74 44.07
CA GLY A 183 10.18 -9.46 44.40
C GLY A 183 9.30 -8.50 45.21
N VAL A 184 7.96 -8.60 45.09
CA VAL A 184 7.02 -7.68 45.76
C VAL A 184 6.71 -8.06 47.21
N PHE A 185 7.08 -9.27 47.67
CA PHE A 185 6.83 -9.73 49.05
C PHE A 185 8.07 -9.74 49.97
N SER A 186 9.24 -9.30 49.51
CA SER A 186 10.48 -9.39 50.30
C SER A 186 10.90 -8.09 51.01
N ASP A 187 10.21 -6.97 50.82
CA ASP A 187 10.67 -5.65 51.32
C ASP A 187 9.82 -5.01 52.44
N GLU A 188 8.85 -5.72 53.03
CA GLU A 188 7.98 -5.16 54.11
C GLU A 188 8.08 -5.90 55.46
N ARG A 189 9.27 -6.42 55.82
CA ARG A 189 9.50 -7.02 57.16
C ARG A 189 10.83 -6.66 57.83
N ALA A 190 11.45 -5.54 57.46
CA ALA A 190 12.65 -5.03 58.13
C ALA A 190 12.52 -3.52 58.43
N ALA A 191 11.60 -3.16 59.32
CA ALA A 191 11.62 -1.89 60.06
C ALA A 191 10.92 -2.09 61.41
#